data_AF-A0A7C3AVP7-F1
#
_entry.id   AF-A0A7C3AVP7-F1
#
_cell.length_a   1.000
_cell.length_b   1.000
_cell.length_c   1.000
_cell.angle_alpha   90.00
_cell.angle_beta   90.00
_cell.angle_gamma   90.00
#
_symmetry.space_group_name_H-M   'P 1'
#
loop_
_entity.id
_entity.type
_entity.pdbx_description
1 polymer ?
#
loop_
_entity_poly.entity_id
_entity_poly.type
_entity_poly.pdbx_seq_one_letter_code
_entity_poly.pdbx_strand_id
1 'polypeptide(L)'
;MMKVFHIIMGIIKGFLLKVSPSLGYEGVINTQINIYNRLRKRAPEMPENDLLNRVIISRIRALPRVASEEEEYAHYRPLVKNPYKTLEDVIWAIVDYEYILSREEHIFNQFSQMGLSEPQILTAIDDQKAQMRAYVEESIENKVKKRS
;
A
#
# COMPACT_ATOMS: atom_id res chain seq x y z
N MET A 1 1.14 -33.43 -3.52
CA MET A 1 0.59 -32.18 -4.08
C MET A 1 0.78 -30.94 -3.17
N MET A 2 0.59 -31.01 -1.84
CA MET A 2 0.71 -29.83 -0.95
C MET A 2 2.08 -29.12 -0.90
N LYS A 3 3.21 -29.84 -1.07
CA LYS A 3 4.56 -29.24 -0.99
C LYS A 3 4.90 -28.34 -2.19
N VAL A 4 4.41 -28.69 -3.38
CA VAL A 4 4.64 -27.89 -4.60
C VAL A 4 3.89 -26.56 -4.50
N PHE A 5 2.68 -26.58 -3.95
CA PHE A 5 1.89 -25.38 -3.71
C PHE A 5 2.57 -24.40 -2.73
N HIS A 6 3.19 -24.89 -1.67
CA HIS A 6 3.95 -24.06 -0.72
C HIS A 6 5.22 -23.46 -1.33
N ILE A 7 5.90 -24.21 -2.20
CA ILE A 7 7.10 -23.71 -2.90
C ILE A 7 6.71 -22.63 -3.91
N ILE A 8 5.65 -22.85 -4.67
CA ILE A 8 5.08 -21.86 -5.60
C ILE A 8 4.62 -20.62 -4.83
N MET A 9 3.90 -20.77 -3.72
CA MET A 9 3.50 -19.65 -2.85
C MET A 9 4.68 -18.89 -2.24
N GLY A 10 5.77 -19.57 -1.87
CA GLY A 10 6.99 -18.92 -1.39
C GLY A 10 7.69 -18.10 -2.47
N ILE A 11 7.72 -18.61 -3.71
CA ILE A 11 8.26 -17.91 -4.88
C ILE A 11 7.39 -16.69 -5.20
N ILE A 12 6.06 -16.84 -5.22
CA ILE A 12 5.10 -15.75 -5.43
C ILE A 12 5.26 -14.65 -4.37
N LYS A 13 5.34 -15.05 -3.08
CA LYS A 13 5.59 -14.13 -1.96
C LYS A 13 6.86 -13.32 -2.13
N GLY A 14 7.96 -13.98 -2.52
CA GLY A 14 9.24 -13.34 -2.79
C GLY A 14 9.30 -12.52 -4.07
N PHE A 15 8.43 -12.79 -5.05
CA PHE A 15 8.48 -12.14 -6.36
C PHE A 15 7.78 -10.78 -6.38
N LEU A 16 6.58 -10.67 -5.80
CA LEU A 16 5.89 -9.38 -5.61
C LEU A 16 6.70 -8.41 -4.73
N LEU A 17 7.50 -8.94 -3.79
CA LEU A 17 8.46 -8.16 -2.99
C LEU A 17 9.62 -7.58 -3.82
N LYS A 18 10.00 -8.22 -4.94
CA LYS A 18 11.16 -7.82 -5.76
C LYS A 18 10.85 -6.82 -6.88
N VAL A 19 9.60 -6.62 -7.25
CA VAL A 19 9.22 -5.76 -8.40
C VAL A 19 9.28 -4.25 -8.06
N SER A 20 9.63 -3.84 -6.84
CA SER A 20 9.51 -2.44 -6.38
C SER A 20 10.85 -1.70 -6.20
N PRO A 21 10.93 -0.36 -6.37
CA PRO A 21 12.17 0.41 -6.22
C PRO A 21 12.65 0.32 -4.77
N SER A 22 13.91 -0.10 -4.58
CA SER A 22 14.80 -0.11 -3.38
C SER A 22 14.27 -0.29 -1.93
N LEU A 23 12.98 -0.21 -1.64
CA LEU A 23 12.40 -0.12 -0.29
C LEU A 23 11.15 -1.02 -0.05
N GLY A 24 10.47 -1.53 -1.08
CA GLY A 24 9.29 -2.42 -0.93
C GLY A 24 8.06 -1.76 -0.28
N TYR A 25 6.94 -2.50 -0.17
CA TYR A 25 5.69 -1.96 0.37
C TYR A 25 5.85 -1.48 1.82
N GLU A 26 6.68 -2.18 2.61
CA GLU A 26 7.03 -1.79 3.97
C GLU A 26 7.65 -0.39 4.02
N GLY A 27 8.51 -0.06 3.05
CA GLY A 27 9.15 1.24 2.95
C GLY A 27 8.16 2.37 2.65
N VAL A 28 7.15 2.11 1.79
CA VAL A 28 6.07 3.07 1.53
C VAL A 28 5.24 3.29 2.78
N ILE A 29 4.81 2.22 3.45
CA ILE A 29 4.07 2.28 4.71
C ILE A 29 4.83 3.10 5.76
N ASN A 30 6.10 2.77 5.96
CA ASN A 30 6.98 3.47 6.91
C ASN A 30 7.13 4.95 6.56
N THR A 31 7.25 5.28 5.27
CA THR A 31 7.35 6.66 4.79
C THR A 31 6.07 7.44 5.08
N GLN A 32 4.90 6.87 4.80
CA GLN A 32 3.62 7.54 5.05
C GLN A 32 3.36 7.74 6.55
N ILE A 33 3.67 6.76 7.40
CA ILE A 33 3.61 6.90 8.87
C ILE A 33 4.55 8.03 9.35
N ASN A 34 5.76 8.11 8.79
CA ASN A 34 6.70 9.17 9.14
C ASN A 34 6.25 10.56 8.68
N ILE A 35 5.56 10.66 7.54
CA ILE A 35 4.94 11.91 7.09
C ILE A 35 3.81 12.30 8.04
N TYR A 36 2.91 11.36 8.34
CA TYR A 36 1.82 11.55 9.30
C TYR A 36 2.33 12.07 10.64
N ASN A 37 3.29 11.37 11.26
CA ASN A 37 3.85 11.73 12.55
C ASN A 37 4.52 13.13 12.52
N ARG A 38 5.22 13.47 11.43
CA ARG A 38 5.82 14.80 11.26
C ARG A 38 4.76 15.89 11.14
N LEU A 39 3.67 15.65 10.43
CA LEU A 39 2.55 16.58 10.31
C LEU A 39 1.87 16.78 11.67
N ARG A 40 1.57 15.68 12.38
CA ARG A 40 0.92 15.72 13.71
C ARG A 40 1.77 16.47 14.72
N LYS A 41 3.09 16.28 14.71
CA LYS A 41 4.02 17.03 15.58
C LYS A 41 4.06 18.52 15.24
N ARG A 42 3.98 18.90 13.96
CA ARG A 42 4.06 20.30 13.52
C ARG A 42 2.74 21.05 13.73
N ALA A 43 1.62 20.36 13.67
CA ALA A 43 0.29 20.94 13.82
C ALA A 43 -0.58 20.04 14.71
N PRO A 44 -0.36 20.02 16.04
CA PRO A 44 -1.04 19.13 16.96
C PRO A 44 -2.56 19.35 16.98
N GLU A 45 -3.00 20.61 16.85
CA GLU A 45 -4.42 21.02 16.84
C GLU A 45 -5.13 20.79 15.50
N MET A 46 -4.42 20.30 14.46
CA MET A 46 -5.05 20.07 13.16
C MET A 46 -6.07 18.93 13.26
N PRO A 47 -7.29 19.10 12.72
CA PRO A 47 -8.26 18.01 12.63
C PRO A 47 -7.65 16.79 11.93
N GLU A 48 -7.93 15.59 12.45
CA GLU A 48 -7.38 14.33 11.90
C GLU A 48 -7.65 14.20 10.40
N ASN A 49 -8.88 14.44 9.96
CA ASN A 49 -9.26 14.36 8.55
C ASN A 49 -8.43 15.31 7.65
N ASP A 50 -8.11 16.51 8.11
CA ASP A 50 -7.29 17.47 7.36
C ASP A 50 -5.83 17.05 7.30
N LEU A 51 -5.33 16.47 8.39
CA LEU A 51 -4.00 15.89 8.44
C LEU A 51 -3.88 14.71 7.47
N LEU A 52 -4.87 13.82 7.46
CA LEU A 52 -4.96 12.70 6.53
C LEU A 52 -5.05 13.15 5.06
N ASN A 53 -5.84 14.20 4.78
CA ASN A 53 -5.87 14.82 3.45
C ASN A 53 -4.48 15.34 3.04
N ARG A 54 -3.70 15.94 3.96
CA ARG A 54 -2.33 16.38 3.67
C ARG A 54 -1.38 15.22 3.39
N VAL A 55 -1.55 14.06 4.04
CA VAL A 55 -0.76 12.86 3.73
C VAL A 55 -1.03 12.43 2.28
N ILE A 56 -2.31 12.33 1.89
CA ILE A 56 -2.72 11.98 0.52
C ILE A 56 -2.12 12.96 -0.50
N ILE A 57 -2.34 14.27 -0.30
CA ILE A 57 -1.84 15.30 -1.22
C ILE A 57 -0.31 15.31 -1.27
N SER A 58 0.37 15.05 -0.14
CA SER A 58 1.82 14.92 -0.11
C SER A 58 2.29 13.76 -0.97
N ARG A 59 1.55 12.64 -1.01
CA ARG A 59 1.93 11.50 -1.84
C ARG A 59 1.75 11.77 -3.32
N ILE A 60 0.58 12.31 -3.71
CA ILE A 60 0.25 12.69 -5.09
C ILE A 60 1.33 13.61 -5.68
N ARG A 61 1.85 14.54 -4.87
CA ARG A 61 2.89 15.48 -5.31
C ARG A 61 4.30 14.88 -5.33
N ALA A 62 4.56 13.84 -4.55
CA ALA A 62 5.89 13.27 -4.39
C ALA A 62 6.35 12.49 -5.62
N LEU A 63 7.67 12.49 -5.86
CA LEU A 63 8.32 11.69 -6.90
C LEU A 63 9.15 10.57 -6.24
N PRO A 64 9.33 9.41 -6.90
CA PRO A 64 8.72 9.03 -8.17
C PRO A 64 7.20 8.76 -8.05
N ARG A 65 6.48 8.95 -9.15
CA ARG A 65 5.04 8.63 -9.28
C ARG A 65 4.86 7.37 -10.10
N VAL A 66 3.82 6.61 -9.78
CA VAL A 66 3.46 5.40 -10.54
C VAL A 66 2.52 5.71 -11.71
N ALA A 67 1.86 6.88 -11.67
CA ALA A 67 0.93 7.34 -12.69
C ALA A 67 0.99 8.88 -12.84
N SER A 68 0.15 9.44 -13.71
CA SER A 68 -0.02 10.90 -13.80
C SER A 68 -0.64 11.47 -12.52
N GLU A 69 -0.50 12.78 -12.31
CA GLU A 69 -1.10 13.45 -11.14
C GLU A 69 -2.63 13.34 -11.16
N GLU A 70 -3.22 13.45 -12.35
CA GLU A 70 -4.65 13.38 -12.58
C GLU A 70 -5.21 11.99 -12.26
N GLU A 71 -4.49 10.93 -12.61
CA GLU A 71 -4.87 9.54 -12.31
C GLU A 71 -4.78 9.25 -10.81
N GLU A 72 -3.68 9.67 -10.16
CA GLU A 72 -3.55 9.54 -8.71
C GLU A 72 -4.65 10.33 -8.00
N TYR A 73 -4.92 11.56 -8.44
CA TYR A 73 -5.99 12.37 -7.86
C TYR A 73 -7.37 11.74 -8.04
N ALA A 74 -7.67 11.19 -9.22
CA ALA A 74 -8.92 10.49 -9.48
C ALA A 74 -9.07 9.27 -8.55
N HIS A 75 -8.00 8.52 -8.33
CA HIS A 75 -7.97 7.38 -7.41
C HIS A 75 -8.25 7.79 -5.97
N TYR A 76 -7.57 8.82 -5.45
CA TYR A 76 -7.73 9.23 -4.04
C TYR A 76 -8.96 10.11 -3.76
N ARG A 77 -9.61 10.66 -4.79
CA ARG A 77 -10.74 11.59 -4.63
C ARG A 77 -11.88 11.07 -3.73
N PRO A 78 -12.33 9.80 -3.83
CA PRO A 78 -13.36 9.28 -2.94
C PRO A 78 -12.92 9.29 -1.47
N LEU A 79 -11.65 8.94 -1.22
CA LEU A 79 -11.07 8.90 0.12
C LEU A 79 -10.92 10.32 0.71
N VAL A 80 -10.47 11.29 -0.09
CA VAL A 80 -10.40 12.71 0.32
C VAL A 80 -11.78 13.23 0.76
N LYS A 81 -12.84 12.81 0.06
CA LYS A 81 -14.24 13.19 0.38
C LYS A 81 -14.82 12.48 1.60
N ASN A 82 -14.26 11.35 2.02
CA ASN A 82 -14.72 10.64 3.21
C ASN A 82 -14.25 11.35 4.49
N PRO A 83 -15.13 11.93 5.32
CA PRO A 83 -14.71 12.62 6.54
C PRO A 83 -14.34 11.65 7.68
N TYR A 84 -14.69 10.37 7.55
CA TYR A 84 -14.48 9.33 8.57
C TYR A 84 -13.30 8.41 8.25
N LYS A 85 -12.47 8.77 7.26
CA LYS A 85 -11.28 7.99 6.92
C LYS A 85 -10.31 7.92 8.09
N THR A 86 -9.65 6.78 8.21
CA THR A 86 -8.61 6.53 9.19
C THR A 86 -7.22 6.63 8.55
N LEU A 87 -6.18 6.66 9.38
CA LEU A 87 -4.80 6.55 8.89
C LEU A 87 -4.56 5.21 8.18
N GLU A 88 -5.18 4.13 8.63
CA GLU A 88 -5.13 2.82 7.98
C GLU A 88 -5.69 2.90 6.56
N ASP A 89 -6.89 3.48 6.39
CA ASP A 89 -7.52 3.65 5.07
C ASP A 89 -6.62 4.42 4.09
N VAL A 90 -5.96 5.47 4.59
CA VAL A 90 -5.03 6.30 3.79
C VAL A 90 -3.80 5.53 3.38
N ILE A 91 -3.12 4.88 4.33
CA ILE A 91 -1.91 4.13 4.01
C ILE A 91 -2.24 2.95 3.11
N TRP A 92 -3.35 2.26 3.36
CA TRP A 92 -3.80 1.15 2.54
C TRP A 92 -4.08 1.59 1.11
N ALA A 93 -4.83 2.67 0.91
CA ALA A 93 -5.11 3.18 -0.44
C ALA A 93 -3.82 3.52 -1.21
N ILE A 94 -2.82 4.08 -0.52
CA ILE A 94 -1.52 4.38 -1.13
C ILE A 94 -0.78 3.11 -1.54
N VAL A 95 -0.73 2.12 -0.65
CA VAL A 95 -0.05 0.84 -0.92
C VAL A 95 -0.75 0.06 -2.04
N ASP A 96 -2.07 -0.10 -1.95
CA ASP A 96 -2.87 -0.82 -2.94
C ASP A 96 -2.72 -0.20 -4.33
N TYR A 97 -2.72 1.13 -4.43
CA TYR A 97 -2.48 1.81 -5.70
C TYR A 97 -1.06 1.60 -6.24
N GLU A 98 -0.03 1.88 -5.44
CA GLU A 98 1.37 1.84 -5.89
C GLU A 98 1.92 0.44 -6.17
N TYR A 99 1.39 -0.57 -5.48
CA TYR A 99 1.91 -1.93 -5.53
C TYR A 99 1.03 -2.90 -6.30
N ILE A 100 -0.29 -2.68 -6.31
CA ILE A 100 -1.24 -3.65 -6.85
C ILE A 100 -1.89 -3.08 -8.09
N LEU A 101 -2.69 -2.03 -7.97
CA LEU A 101 -3.51 -1.52 -9.08
C LEU A 101 -2.67 -0.98 -10.24
N SER A 102 -1.61 -0.22 -9.95
CA SER A 102 -0.72 0.31 -11.01
C SER A 102 0.11 -0.76 -11.72
N ARG A 103 0.09 -2.01 -11.24
CA ARG A 103 0.95 -3.10 -11.72
C ARG A 103 0.20 -4.39 -12.01
N GLU A 104 -1.13 -4.37 -11.92
CA GLU A 104 -1.98 -5.57 -11.96
C GLU A 104 -1.70 -6.39 -13.21
N GLU A 105 -1.67 -5.75 -14.38
CA GLU A 105 -1.37 -6.40 -15.66
C GLU A 105 0.02 -7.04 -15.67
N HIS A 106 1.04 -6.35 -15.14
CA HIS A 106 2.40 -6.86 -15.07
C HIS A 106 2.49 -8.08 -14.15
N ILE A 107 1.86 -8.00 -12.98
CA ILE A 107 1.77 -9.08 -12.00
C ILE A 107 1.07 -10.30 -12.63
N PHE A 108 -0.07 -10.06 -13.29
CA PHE A 108 -0.86 -11.11 -13.92
C PHE A 108 -0.08 -11.80 -15.06
N ASN A 109 0.58 -11.01 -15.91
CA ASN A 109 1.40 -11.52 -17.02
C ASN A 109 2.57 -12.36 -16.50
N GLN A 110 3.27 -11.91 -15.46
CA GLN A 110 4.39 -12.65 -14.88
C GLN A 110 3.95 -13.97 -14.27
N PHE A 111 2.85 -13.99 -13.52
CA PHE A 111 2.35 -15.25 -12.96
C PHE A 111 1.81 -16.20 -14.01
N SER A 112 1.16 -15.68 -15.05
CA SER A 112 0.72 -16.50 -16.19
C SER A 112 1.90 -17.15 -16.90
N GLN A 113 3.02 -16.43 -17.07
CA GLN A 113 4.27 -16.98 -17.62
C GLN A 113 4.90 -18.06 -16.73
N MET A 114 4.62 -18.05 -15.42
CA MET A 114 5.02 -19.11 -14.49
C MET A 114 4.08 -20.34 -14.53
N GLY A 115 3.07 -20.34 -15.41
CA GLY A 115 2.12 -21.44 -15.57
C GLY A 115 1.02 -21.48 -14.50
N LEU A 116 0.81 -20.37 -13.78
CA LEU A 116 -0.29 -20.26 -12.82
C LEU A 116 -1.61 -20.04 -13.55
N SER A 117 -2.66 -20.69 -13.06
CA SER A 117 -4.02 -20.39 -13.49
C SER A 117 -4.54 -19.11 -12.84
N GLU A 118 -5.46 -18.42 -13.50
CA GLU A 118 -6.08 -17.20 -12.99
C GLU A 118 -6.60 -17.32 -11.55
N PRO A 119 -7.31 -18.40 -11.13
CA PRO A 119 -7.70 -18.56 -9.72
C PRO A 119 -6.52 -18.60 -8.74
N GLN A 120 -5.38 -19.16 -9.13
CA GLN A 120 -4.17 -19.21 -8.30
C GLN A 120 -3.53 -17.82 -8.19
N ILE A 121 -3.55 -17.05 -9.28
CA ILE A 121 -3.06 -15.67 -9.32
C ILE A 121 -3.88 -14.80 -8.37
N LEU A 122 -5.21 -14.86 -8.47
CA LEU A 122 -6.11 -14.10 -7.62
C LEU A 122 -5.93 -14.46 -6.15
N THR A 123 -5.87 -15.76 -5.82
CA THR A 123 -5.60 -16.22 -4.45
C THR A 123 -4.29 -15.66 -3.90
N ALA A 124 -3.24 -15.65 -4.71
CA ALA A 124 -1.94 -15.15 -4.28
C ALA A 124 -1.93 -13.62 -4.08
N ILE A 125 -2.65 -12.87 -4.91
CA ILE A 125 -2.84 -11.44 -4.75
C ILE A 125 -3.62 -11.16 -3.46
N ASP A 126 -4.68 -11.91 -3.16
CA ASP A 126 -5.48 -11.74 -1.95
C ASP A 126 -4.67 -12.05 -0.68
N ASP A 127 -3.89 -13.13 -0.68
CA ASP A 127 -2.99 -13.46 0.43
C ASP A 127 -1.95 -12.36 0.67
N GLN A 128 -1.41 -11.78 -0.41
CA GLN A 128 -0.49 -10.64 -0.32
C GLN A 128 -1.18 -9.39 0.24
N LYS A 129 -2.38 -9.06 -0.23
CA LYS A 129 -3.18 -7.95 0.29
C LYS A 129 -3.40 -8.10 1.79
N ALA A 130 -3.78 -9.29 2.24
CA ALA A 130 -3.97 -9.59 3.65
C ALA A 130 -2.69 -9.38 4.48
N GLN A 131 -1.54 -9.84 3.97
CA GLN A 131 -0.25 -9.64 4.64
C GLN A 131 0.15 -8.16 4.72
N MET A 132 0.01 -7.42 3.62
CA MET A 132 0.32 -6.00 3.57
C MET A 132 -0.59 -5.22 4.53
N ARG A 133 -1.88 -5.54 4.56
CA ARG A 133 -2.84 -4.90 5.45
C ARG A 133 -2.53 -5.15 6.93
N ALA A 134 -2.22 -6.40 7.30
CA ALA A 134 -1.77 -6.72 8.65
C ALA A 134 -0.50 -5.93 9.04
N TYR A 135 0.45 -5.76 8.12
CA TYR A 135 1.65 -4.96 8.37
C TYR A 135 1.33 -3.45 8.53
N VAL A 136 0.33 -2.91 7.82
CA VAL A 136 -0.16 -1.53 8.03
C VAL A 136 -0.70 -1.38 9.44
N GLU A 137 -1.61 -2.26 9.86
CA GLU A 137 -2.23 -2.25 11.19
C GLU A 137 -1.16 -2.29 12.30
N GLU A 138 -0.26 -3.27 12.22
CA GLU A 138 0.84 -3.44 13.18
C GLU A 138 1.77 -2.22 13.21
N SER A 139 2.10 -1.67 12.04
CA SER A 139 2.99 -0.51 11.94
C SER A 139 2.37 0.74 12.55
N ILE A 140 1.07 0.96 12.35
CA ILE A 140 0.34 2.08 12.96
C ILE A 140 0.31 1.92 14.48
N GLU A 141 -0.04 0.73 14.97
CA GLU A 141 -0.08 0.44 16.41
C GLU A 141 1.29 0.70 17.07
N ASN A 142 2.37 0.22 16.46
CA ASN A 142 3.70 0.35 17.03
C ASN A 142 4.29 1.76 16.93
N LYS A 143 4.00 2.52 15.86
CA LYS A 143 4.73 3.76 15.53
C LYS A 143 3.92 5.03 15.77
N VAL A 144 2.60 4.92 15.91
CA VAL A 144 1.71 6.05 16.17
C VAL A 144 1.19 5.97 17.60
N LYS A 145 0.56 4.86 18.01
CA LYS A 145 -0.11 4.76 19.31
C LYS A 145 0.84 4.76 20.52
N LYS A 146 2.10 4.33 20.36
CA LYS A 146 3.12 4.39 21.44
C LYS A 146 3.70 5.80 21.66
N ARG A 147 3.40 6.77 20.80
CA ARG A 147 3.91 8.15 20.87
C ARG A 147 2.87 9.15 21.41
N SER A 148 1.63 8.69 21.61
CA SER A 148 0.53 9.41 22.27
C SER A 148 0.60 9.23 23.77
#